data_AF-G9ZKZ8-F1
#
_entry.id   AF-G9ZKZ8-F1
#
_cell.length_a   1.000
_cell.length_b   1.000
_cell.length_c   1.000
_cell.angle_alpha   90.00
_cell.angle_beta   90.00
_cell.angle_gamma   90.00
#
_symmetry.space_group_name_H-M   'P 1'
#
loop_
_entity.id
_entity.type
_entity.pdbx_description
1 polymer ?
#
loop_
_entity_poly.entity_id
_entity_poly.type
_entity_poly.pdbx_seq_one_letter_code
_entity_poly.pdbx_strand_id
1 'polypeptide(L)'
;MKEPSNRSDNNLKARQNRKLVGISLLLIFFVVFFVLSLRLMVIAVGKNVKHVNLNERAEKLYNQTRTLKAKRGTIYDAHGNPIAEDTSTYSIYAVLDKNQRGLDDKPMYVKDKARTSRS
;
A
#
# COMPACT_ATOMS: atom_id res chain seq x y z
N MET A 1 -44.87 19.06 -55.07
CA MET A 1 -43.71 18.15 -55.00
C MET A 1 -42.82 18.61 -53.85
N LYS A 2 -42.59 17.81 -52.80
CA LYS A 2 -41.68 18.18 -51.69
C LYS A 2 -40.32 17.53 -51.96
N GLU A 3 -39.25 18.33 -51.98
CA GLU A 3 -37.89 17.84 -52.22
C GLU A 3 -37.40 16.91 -51.08
N PRO A 4 -36.84 15.72 -51.40
CA PRO A 4 -36.43 14.74 -50.39
C PRO A 4 -34.97 14.85 -49.91
N SER A 5 -34.14 15.74 -50.44
CA SER A 5 -32.67 15.71 -50.23
C SER A 5 -32.20 16.16 -48.83
N ASN A 6 -32.94 17.04 -48.15
CA ASN A 6 -32.45 17.67 -46.92
C ASN A 6 -32.43 16.70 -45.70
N ARG A 7 -33.31 15.68 -45.67
CA ARG A 7 -33.39 14.76 -44.52
C ARG A 7 -32.22 13.78 -44.45
N SER A 8 -31.70 13.28 -45.57
CA SER A 8 -30.55 12.35 -45.57
C SER A 8 -29.28 13.04 -45.07
N ASP A 9 -29.04 14.26 -45.53
CA ASP A 9 -27.79 14.99 -45.29
C ASP A 9 -27.64 15.40 -43.82
N ASN A 10 -28.75 15.78 -43.18
CA ASN A 10 -28.77 16.11 -41.75
C ASN A 10 -28.48 14.89 -40.87
N ASN A 11 -28.97 13.70 -41.25
CA ASN A 11 -28.69 12.46 -40.52
C ASN A 11 -27.23 12.00 -40.69
N LEU A 12 -26.65 12.19 -41.87
CA LEU A 12 -25.23 11.90 -42.13
C LEU A 12 -24.32 12.85 -41.34
N LYS A 13 -24.61 14.15 -41.33
CA LYS A 13 -23.90 15.16 -40.52
C LYS A 13 -24.03 14.88 -39.03
N ALA A 14 -25.23 14.53 -38.55
CA ALA A 14 -25.44 14.17 -37.15
C ALA A 14 -24.63 12.93 -36.74
N ARG A 15 -24.54 11.91 -37.61
CA ARG A 15 -23.74 10.70 -37.36
C ARG A 15 -22.24 10.99 -37.36
N GLN A 16 -21.76 11.85 -38.26
CA GLN A 16 -20.37 12.29 -38.30
C GLN A 16 -19.99 13.11 -37.06
N ASN A 17 -20.85 14.06 -36.65
CA ASN A 17 -20.63 14.88 -35.45
C ASN A 17 -20.59 14.02 -34.19
N ARG A 18 -21.46 13.00 -34.07
CA ARG A 18 -21.41 12.04 -32.94
C ARG A 18 -20.10 11.26 -32.89
N LYS A 19 -19.55 10.84 -34.04
CA LYS A 19 -18.23 10.18 -34.10
C LYS A 19 -17.10 11.13 -33.68
N LEU A 20 -17.12 12.38 -34.15
CA LEU A 20 -16.12 13.38 -33.79
C LEU A 20 -16.14 13.70 -32.28
N VAL A 21 -17.33 13.86 -31.70
CA VAL A 21 -17.49 14.07 -30.26
C VAL A 21 -17.01 12.84 -29.48
N GLY A 22 -17.33 11.63 -29.94
CA GLY A 22 -16.85 10.39 -29.32
C GLY A 22 -15.32 10.26 -29.33
N ILE A 23 -14.67 10.58 -30.46
CA ILE A 23 -13.21 10.57 -30.58
C ILE A 23 -12.59 11.64 -29.68
N SER A 24 -13.15 12.85 -29.66
CA SER A 24 -12.67 13.94 -28.80
C SER A 24 -12.76 13.57 -27.31
N LEU A 25 -13.90 13.02 -26.89
CA LEU A 25 -14.10 12.56 -25.51
C LEU A 25 -13.10 11.47 -25.11
N LEU A 26 -12.86 10.51 -26.01
CA LEU A 26 -11.90 9.43 -25.78
C LEU A 26 -10.46 9.96 -25.70
N LEU A 27 -10.09 10.92 -26.54
CA LEU A 27 -8.78 11.57 -26.48
C LEU A 27 -8.59 12.34 -25.17
N ILE A 28 -9.59 13.12 -24.74
CA ILE A 28 -9.57 13.83 -23.45
C ILE A 28 -9.44 12.85 -22.29
N PHE A 29 -10.18 11.74 -22.32
CA PHE A 29 -10.08 10.68 -21.32
C PHE A 29 -8.64 10.17 -21.18
N PHE A 30 -8.01 9.80 -22.30
CA PHE A 30 -6.62 9.34 -22.27
C PHE A 30 -5.65 10.42 -21.79
N VAL A 31 -5.85 11.69 -22.17
CA VAL A 31 -5.00 12.81 -21.70
C VAL A 31 -5.10 12.97 -20.18
N VAL A 32 -6.30 12.95 -19.61
CA VAL A 32 -6.50 13.06 -18.16
C VAL A 32 -5.84 11.88 -17.43
N PHE A 33 -6.07 10.65 -17.90
CA PHE A 33 -5.45 9.47 -17.31
C PHE A 33 -3.93 9.47 -17.48
N PHE A 34 -3.41 9.99 -18.57
CA PHE A 34 -1.96 10.11 -18.81
C PHE A 34 -1.33 11.10 -17.83
N VAL A 35 -1.92 12.27 -17.62
CA VAL A 35 -1.45 13.26 -16.63
C VAL A 35 -1.46 12.68 -15.22
N LEU A 36 -2.54 11.99 -14.84
CA LEU A 36 -2.63 11.31 -13.54
C LEU A 36 -1.59 10.20 -13.42
N SER A 37 -1.41 9.39 -14.45
CA SER A 37 -0.43 8.30 -14.48
C SER A 37 0.99 8.83 -14.34
N LEU A 38 1.35 9.90 -15.06
CA LEU A 38 2.64 10.58 -14.89
C LEU A 38 2.80 11.15 -13.50
N ARG A 39 1.78 11.80 -12.94
CA ARG A 39 1.82 12.34 -11.58
C ARG A 39 2.06 11.24 -10.55
N LEU A 40 1.34 10.12 -10.66
CA LEU A 40 1.50 8.96 -9.80
C LEU A 40 2.87 8.28 -10.01
N MET A 41 3.34 8.18 -11.25
CA MET A 41 4.64 7.61 -11.58
C MET A 41 5.79 8.47 -11.02
N VAL A 42 5.69 9.79 -11.07
CA VAL A 42 6.66 10.70 -10.42
C VAL A 42 6.68 10.49 -8.91
N ILE A 43 5.52 10.31 -8.28
CA ILE A 43 5.41 10.05 -6.84
C ILE A 43 5.94 8.65 -6.48
N ALA A 44 5.66 7.63 -7.30
CA ALA A 44 6.01 6.23 -7.06
C ALA A 44 7.50 5.93 -7.37
N VAL A 45 8.02 6.45 -8.49
CA VAL A 45 9.42 6.29 -8.91
C VAL A 45 10.32 7.29 -8.19
N GLY A 46 9.76 8.36 -7.64
CA GLY A 46 10.43 9.30 -6.74
C GLY A 46 10.88 8.62 -5.45
N LYS A 47 11.94 7.79 -5.54
CA LYS A 47 12.68 7.22 -4.41
C LYS A 47 13.39 8.28 -3.54
N ASN A 48 13.26 9.57 -3.92
CA ASN A 48 13.77 10.75 -3.21
C ASN A 48 12.70 11.86 -3.18
N VAL A 49 11.75 11.80 -2.24
CA VAL A 49 11.05 13.01 -1.79
C VAL A 49 11.93 13.64 -0.71
N LYS A 50 12.69 14.69 -1.06
CA LYS A 50 13.55 15.48 -0.15
C LYS A 50 14.55 14.67 0.70
N HIS A 51 15.54 13.99 0.10
CA HIS A 51 16.67 13.39 0.84
C HIS A 51 16.29 12.37 1.94
N VAL A 52 15.12 11.72 1.85
CA VAL A 52 14.74 10.66 2.78
C VAL A 52 14.47 9.38 2.00
N ASN A 53 15.28 8.35 2.26
CA ASN A 53 15.07 6.99 1.76
C ASN A 53 13.75 6.46 2.33
N LEU A 54 12.74 6.24 1.46
CA LEU A 54 11.46 5.64 1.89
C LEU A 54 11.64 4.22 2.44
N ASN A 55 12.70 3.52 2.01
CA ASN A 55 13.08 2.22 2.58
C ASN A 55 13.45 2.34 4.08
N GLU A 56 14.22 3.36 4.46
CA GLU A 56 14.61 3.64 5.85
C GLU A 56 13.40 4.06 6.71
N ARG A 57 12.44 4.77 6.11
CA ARG A 57 11.18 5.17 6.79
C ARG A 57 10.21 4.01 6.94
N ALA A 58 10.07 3.16 5.93
CA ALA A 58 9.29 1.93 6.03
C ALA A 58 9.93 0.99 7.06
N GLU A 59 11.25 0.84 7.02
CA GLU A 59 12.01 0.07 8.00
C GLU A 59 11.87 0.66 9.41
N LYS A 60 11.94 1.98 9.62
CA LYS A 60 11.58 2.60 10.91
C LYS A 60 10.11 2.40 11.30
N LEU A 61 9.17 2.45 10.36
CA LEU A 61 7.75 2.25 10.69
C LEU A 61 7.47 0.81 11.14
N TYR A 62 8.11 -0.17 10.51
CA TYR A 62 8.01 -1.59 10.89
C TYR A 62 8.92 -1.97 12.07
N ASN A 63 10.05 -1.29 12.28
CA ASN A 63 11.00 -1.57 13.37
C ASN A 63 10.81 -0.70 14.63
N GLN A 64 10.10 0.43 14.55
CA GLN A 64 10.09 1.44 15.61
C GLN A 64 8.70 1.62 16.21
N THR A 65 8.24 0.62 16.95
CA THR A 65 7.55 0.91 18.22
C THR A 65 7.90 -0.13 19.27
N ARG A 66 9.19 -0.25 19.61
CA ARG A 66 9.55 -0.70 20.94
C ARG A 66 9.48 0.52 21.84
N THR A 67 8.34 0.72 22.50
CA THR A 67 8.31 1.59 23.67
C THR A 67 9.32 1.01 24.66
N LEU A 68 10.42 1.73 24.90
CA LEU A 68 11.30 1.45 26.04
C LEU A 68 10.45 1.69 27.29
N LYS A 69 9.76 0.64 27.75
CA LYS A 69 9.07 0.68 29.03
C LYS A 69 10.12 0.92 30.11
N ALA A 70 9.94 1.96 30.91
CA ALA A 70 10.75 2.15 32.09
C ALA A 70 10.56 0.92 33.00
N LYS A 71 11.66 0.35 33.50
CA LYS A 71 11.61 -0.74 34.46
C LYS A 71 11.22 -0.16 35.82
N ARG A 72 10.06 -0.52 36.40
CA ARG A 72 9.76 -0.12 37.79
C ARG A 72 10.66 -0.90 38.76
N GLY A 73 10.94 -0.30 39.90
CA GLY A 73 11.67 -0.97 40.99
C GLY A 73 10.82 -2.06 41.64
N THR A 74 11.50 -3.03 42.25
CA THR A 74 10.88 -4.08 43.05
C THR A 74 10.39 -3.52 44.39
N ILE A 75 9.15 -3.83 44.78
CA ILE A 75 8.63 -3.48 46.12
C ILE A 75 8.94 -4.63 47.06
N TYR A 76 9.54 -4.32 48.21
CA TYR A 76 9.92 -5.28 49.24
C TYR A 76 9.02 -5.17 50.48
N ASP A 77 8.79 -6.28 51.18
CA ASP A 77 8.22 -6.28 52.53
C ASP A 77 9.26 -5.85 53.59
N ALA A 78 8.86 -5.80 54.87
CA ALA A 78 9.74 -5.43 55.97
C ALA A 78 10.92 -6.41 56.19
N HIS A 79 10.85 -7.61 55.63
CA HIS A 79 11.88 -8.65 55.70
C HIS A 79 12.76 -8.70 54.44
N GLY A 80 12.51 -7.85 53.45
CA GLY A 80 13.27 -7.82 52.19
C GLY A 80 12.80 -8.82 51.14
N ASN A 81 11.63 -9.44 51.30
CA ASN A 81 11.07 -10.31 50.27
C ASN A 81 10.36 -9.48 49.19
N PRO A 82 10.54 -9.79 47.90
CA PRO A 82 9.86 -9.09 46.82
C PRO A 82 8.37 -9.43 46.81
N ILE A 83 7.50 -8.41 46.89
CA ILE A 83 6.02 -8.55 46.82
C ILE A 83 5.43 -8.02 45.51
N ALA A 84 6.21 -7.25 44.74
CA ALA A 84 5.85 -6.83 43.38
C ALA A 84 7.11 -6.57 42.54
N GLU A 85 7.16 -7.18 41.35
CA GLU A 85 8.22 -7.00 40.36
C GLU A 85 7.61 -6.85 38.95
N ASP A 86 8.20 -6.00 38.12
CA ASP A 86 7.85 -5.90 36.70
C ASP A 86 8.48 -7.06 35.91
N THR A 87 7.64 -7.86 35.23
CA THR A 87 8.10 -8.91 34.30
C THR A 87 8.03 -8.41 32.85
N SER A 88 9.08 -8.69 32.07
CA SER A 88 9.08 -8.41 30.63
C SER A 88 8.25 -9.44 29.88
N THR A 89 7.16 -9.02 29.24
CA THR A 89 6.37 -9.86 28.34
C THR A 89 6.82 -9.66 26.89
N TYR A 90 7.09 -10.75 26.18
CA TYR A 90 7.37 -10.75 24.74
C TYR A 90 6.22 -11.41 23.99
N SER A 91 5.76 -10.78 22.90
CA SER A 91 4.76 -11.36 21.99
C SER A 91 5.48 -11.79 20.71
N ILE A 92 5.38 -13.07 20.36
CA ILE A 92 5.92 -13.63 19.12
C ILE A 92 4.72 -13.95 18.21
N TYR A 93 4.82 -13.60 16.93
CA TYR A 93 3.81 -13.94 15.92
C TYR A 93 4.45 -14.78 14.81
N ALA A 94 3.66 -15.68 14.23
CA ALA A 94 4.07 -16.57 13.15
C ALA A 94 3.14 -16.39 11.95
N VAL A 95 3.69 -16.20 10.75
CA VAL A 95 2.90 -16.13 9.54
C VAL A 95 2.82 -17.50 8.87
N LEU A 96 1.61 -17.93 8.52
CA LEU A 96 1.33 -19.25 7.94
C LEU A 96 0.98 -19.21 6.45
N ASP A 97 0.74 -18.02 5.91
CA ASP A 97 0.38 -17.85 4.51
C ASP A 97 1.58 -18.09 3.58
N LYS A 98 1.46 -19.12 2.72
CA LYS A 98 2.51 -19.52 1.77
C LYS A 98 2.73 -18.52 0.64
N ASN A 99 1.80 -17.58 0.46
CA ASN A 99 1.89 -16.53 -0.54
C ASN A 99 2.78 -15.37 -0.07
N GLN A 100 3.14 -15.32 1.21
CA GLN A 100 4.01 -14.29 1.75
C GLN A 100 5.47 -14.59 1.41
N ARG A 101 5.93 -14.01 0.30
CA ARG A 101 7.29 -14.14 -0.21
C ARG A 101 8.00 -12.79 -0.23
N GLY A 102 9.29 -12.80 0.09
CA GLY A 102 10.16 -11.63 0.02
C GLY A 102 10.61 -11.32 -1.41
N LEU A 103 11.34 -10.22 -1.58
CA LEU A 103 11.84 -9.72 -2.87
C LEU A 103 12.69 -10.74 -3.65
N ASP A 104 13.34 -11.68 -2.97
CA ASP A 104 14.18 -12.74 -3.55
C ASP A 104 13.47 -14.11 -3.62
N ASP A 105 12.13 -14.14 -3.64
CA ASP A 105 11.31 -15.37 -3.51
C ASP A 105 11.54 -16.13 -2.20
N LYS A 106 12.22 -15.49 -1.24
CA LYS A 106 12.49 -16.06 0.08
C LYS A 106 11.19 -16.19 0.88
N PRO A 107 10.93 -17.34 1.51
CA PRO A 107 9.73 -17.57 2.32
C PRO A 107 9.74 -16.66 3.56
N MET A 108 8.66 -15.93 3.78
CA MET A 108 8.46 -15.15 5.01
C MET A 108 7.42 -15.78 5.95
N TYR A 109 7.09 -17.05 5.70
CA TYR A 109 6.14 -17.86 6.48
C TYR A 109 6.84 -19.06 7.12
N VAL A 110 6.20 -19.64 8.14
CA VAL A 110 6.70 -20.83 8.84
C VAL A 110 6.75 -22.02 7.89
N LYS A 111 7.97 -22.48 7.57
CA LYS A 111 8.21 -23.66 6.72
C LYS A 111 8.00 -24.98 7.46
N ASP A 112 8.53 -25.08 8.68
CA ASP A 112 8.48 -26.30 9.48
C ASP A 112 7.79 -26.04 10.81
N LYS A 113 6.52 -26.41 10.89
CA LYS A 113 5.71 -26.20 12.09
C LYS A 113 6.27 -26.97 13.29
N ALA A 114 6.75 -28.20 13.09
CA ALA A 114 7.20 -29.07 14.16
C ALA A 114 8.53 -28.60 14.76
N ARG A 115 9.41 -28.01 13.95
CA ARG A 115 10.65 -27.37 14.44
C ARG A 115 10.37 -25.99 15.05
N THR A 116 9.48 -25.20 14.46
CA THR A 116 9.18 -23.84 14.93
C THR A 116 8.33 -23.82 16.21
N SER A 117 7.56 -24.88 16.50
CA SER A 117 6.76 -24.99 17.73
C SER A 117 7.52 -25.59 18.94
N ARG A 118 8.79 -25.97 18.79
CA ARG A 118 9.63 -26.47 19.90
C ARG A 118 10.34 -25.30 20.60
N SER A 119 9.57 -24.39 21.16
CA SER A 119 10.06 -23.31 22.01
C SER A 119 9.39 -23.33 23.37
#